data_AF-A0A7Y5SC16-F1
#
_entry.id   AF-A0A7Y5SC16-F1
#
_cell.length_a   1.000
_cell.length_b   1.000
_cell.length_c   1.000
_cell.angle_alpha   90.00
_cell.angle_beta   90.00
_cell.angle_gamma   90.00
#
_symmetry.space_group_name_H-M   'P 1'
#
loop_
_entity.id
_entity.type
_entity.pdbx_description
1 polymer ?
#
loop_
_entity_poly.entity_id
_entity_poly.type
_entity_poly.pdbx_seq_one_letter_code
_entity_poly.pdbx_strand_id
1 'polypeptide(L)'
;GRDAGERLGVALAERATARGEPTVEVWADHSIEARPEVLEWCRRKATELGVGVRARWVSLASVTPAQAAGVWLLVRADEGGDEAPVWRAGRESVGEARAAKFGFVVLAPGGAIGPVESPE
;
A
#
# COMPACT_ATOMS: atom_id res chain seq x y z
N GLY A 1 -13.36 -8.11 -4.88
CA GLY A 1 -12.35 -7.28 -4.21
C GLY A 1 -12.55 -7.21 -2.70
N ARG A 2 -13.79 -7.34 -2.21
CA ARG A 2 -14.15 -7.31 -0.78
C ARG A 2 -13.22 -8.04 0.19
N ASP A 3 -13.17 -9.37 0.15
CA ASP A 3 -12.40 -10.16 1.14
C ASP A 3 -10.92 -9.77 1.17
N ALA A 4 -10.35 -9.48 0.00
CA ALA A 4 -8.98 -9.02 -0.12
C ALA A 4 -8.79 -7.64 0.53
N GLY A 5 -9.69 -6.71 0.23
CA GLY A 5 -9.67 -5.38 0.85
C GLY A 5 -9.83 -5.46 2.37
N GLU A 6 -10.78 -6.24 2.88
CA GLU A 6 -10.98 -6.39 4.32
C GLU A 6 -9.73 -6.97 5.02
N ARG A 7 -9.10 -8.00 4.45
CA ARG A 7 -7.85 -8.56 5.00
C ARG A 7 -6.71 -7.55 5.04
N LEU A 8 -6.54 -6.79 3.95
CA LEU A 8 -5.54 -5.72 3.89
C LEU A 8 -5.85 -4.58 4.86
N GLY A 9 -7.13 -4.27 5.06
CA GLY A 9 -7.57 -3.25 6.02
C GLY A 9 -7.31 -3.63 7.47
N VAL A 10 -7.47 -4.90 7.83
CA VAL A 10 -7.06 -5.42 9.16
C VAL A 10 -5.57 -5.22 9.37
N ALA A 11 -4.74 -5.71 8.43
CA ALA A 11 -3.29 -5.62 8.53
C ALA A 11 -2.80 -4.16 8.60
N LEU A 12 -3.37 -3.29 7.77
CA LEU A 12 -3.08 -1.86 7.79
C LEU A 12 -3.43 -1.25 9.15
N ALA A 13 -4.62 -1.53 9.69
CA ALA A 13 -5.05 -0.95 10.96
C ALA A 13 -4.19 -1.44 12.13
N GLU A 14 -3.86 -2.73 12.19
CA GLU A 14 -2.97 -3.29 13.21
C GLU A 14 -1.61 -2.58 13.20
N ARG A 15 -1.01 -2.43 12.02
CA ARG A 15 0.31 -1.81 11.90
C ARG A 15 0.28 -0.31 12.15
N ALA A 16 -0.72 0.41 11.63
CA ALA A 16 -0.90 1.84 11.89
C ALA A 16 -1.11 2.12 13.39
N THR A 17 -1.91 1.28 14.06
CA THR A 17 -2.11 1.36 15.52
C THR A 17 -0.81 1.13 16.29
N ALA A 18 -0.04 0.10 15.90
CA ALA A 18 1.26 -0.17 16.50
C ALA A 18 2.29 0.97 16.30
N ARG A 19 2.10 1.79 15.26
CA ARG A 19 2.92 2.97 14.96
C ARG A 19 2.36 4.27 15.56
N GLY A 20 1.21 4.21 16.23
CA GLY A 20 0.54 5.39 16.78
C GLY A 20 -0.01 6.34 15.71
N GLU A 21 -0.36 5.82 14.52
CA GLU A 21 -0.91 6.60 13.40
C GLU A 21 -2.45 6.51 13.39
N PRO A 22 -3.19 7.47 13.99
CA PRO A 22 -4.65 7.43 14.01
C PRO A 22 -5.28 7.69 12.64
N THR A 23 -4.50 8.22 11.69
CA THR A 23 -4.92 8.42 10.30
C THR A 23 -3.72 8.25 9.39
N VAL A 24 -3.91 7.51 8.30
CA VAL A 24 -2.88 7.24 7.29
C VAL A 24 -3.33 7.69 5.90
N GLU A 25 -2.36 8.05 5.06
CA GLU A 25 -2.60 8.27 3.63
C GLU A 25 -2.11 7.06 2.83
N VAL A 26 -2.99 6.48 2.01
CA VAL A 26 -2.70 5.32 1.17
C VAL A 26 -2.77 5.73 -0.29
N TRP A 27 -1.66 5.58 -1.00
CA TRP A 27 -1.60 5.81 -2.45
C TRP A 27 -1.79 4.51 -3.22
N ALA A 28 -2.54 4.61 -4.30
CA ALA A 28 -2.78 3.54 -5.25
C ALA A 28 -3.01 4.14 -6.64
N ASP A 29 -2.87 3.36 -7.70
CA ASP A 29 -3.25 3.78 -9.05
C ASP A 29 -4.60 3.17 -9.50
N HIS A 30 -5.15 3.69 -10.60
CA HIS A 30 -6.37 3.16 -11.24
C HIS A 30 -6.06 2.11 -12.31
N SER A 31 -4.80 1.68 -12.44
CA SER A 31 -4.34 0.88 -13.58
C SER A 31 -4.97 -0.53 -13.61
N ILE A 32 -5.67 -0.93 -12.55
CA ILE A 32 -6.21 -2.27 -12.36
C ILE A 32 -7.64 -2.20 -11.84
N GLU A 33 -8.56 -2.80 -12.58
CA GLU A 33 -10.00 -2.79 -12.31
C GLU A 33 -10.37 -3.26 -10.88
N ALA A 34 -9.67 -4.27 -10.37
CA ALA A 34 -9.92 -4.79 -9.02
C ALA A 34 -9.40 -3.88 -7.89
N ARG A 35 -8.43 -2.99 -8.17
CA ARG A 35 -7.73 -2.19 -7.14
C ARG A 35 -8.65 -1.14 -6.48
N PRO A 36 -9.51 -0.40 -7.21
CA PRO A 36 -10.54 0.46 -6.61
C PRO A 36 -11.40 -0.25 -5.57
N GLU A 37 -11.90 -1.43 -5.89
CA GLU A 37 -12.74 -2.20 -4.97
C GLU A 37 -11.94 -2.65 -3.74
N VAL A 38 -10.71 -3.16 -3.94
CA VAL A 38 -9.83 -3.58 -2.85
C VAL A 38 -9.48 -2.42 -1.92
N LEU A 39 -9.13 -1.25 -2.47
CA LEU A 39 -8.80 -0.07 -1.67
C LEU A 39 -10.01 0.43 -0.87
N GLU A 40 -11.20 0.42 -1.47
CA GLU A 40 -12.41 0.86 -0.79
C GLU A 40 -12.75 -0.04 0.40
N TRP A 41 -12.70 -1.36 0.23
CA TRP A 41 -12.93 -2.29 1.33
C TRP A 41 -11.82 -2.27 2.38
N CYS A 42 -10.56 -2.05 1.96
CA CYS A 42 -9.44 -1.80 2.88
C CYS A 42 -9.66 -0.56 3.74
N ARG A 43 -10.06 0.56 3.12
CA ARG A 43 -10.37 1.84 3.78
C ARG A 43 -11.49 1.66 4.80
N ARG A 44 -12.60 1.04 4.39
CA ARG A 44 -13.74 0.78 5.27
C ARG A 44 -13.34 -0.07 6.46
N LYS A 45 -12.63 -1.18 6.22
CA LYS A 45 -12.25 -2.08 7.30
C LYS A 45 -11.28 -1.45 8.29
N ALA A 46 -10.29 -0.70 7.81
CA ALA A 46 -9.37 0.03 8.70
C ALA A 46 -10.10 1.10 9.53
N THR A 47 -11.07 1.80 8.93
CA THR A 47 -11.89 2.81 9.61
C THR A 47 -12.75 2.17 10.71
N GLU A 48 -13.35 1.00 10.45
CA GLU A 48 -14.08 0.22 11.46
C GLU A 48 -13.21 -0.15 12.67
N LEU A 49 -11.91 -0.34 12.45
CA LEU A 49 -10.93 -0.68 13.48
C LEU A 49 -10.30 0.54 14.15
N GLY A 50 -10.78 1.75 13.85
CA GLY A 50 -10.35 3.00 14.49
C GLY A 50 -9.19 3.73 13.81
N VAL A 51 -8.77 3.30 12.61
CA VAL A 51 -7.72 3.97 11.82
C VAL A 51 -8.34 4.68 10.63
N GLY A 52 -8.25 6.02 10.59
CA GLY A 52 -8.70 6.78 9.44
C GLY A 52 -7.83 6.55 8.21
N VAL A 53 -8.43 6.32 7.05
CA VAL A 53 -7.68 6.11 5.79
C VAL A 53 -8.06 7.17 4.76
N ARG A 54 -7.06 7.96 4.34
CA ARG A 54 -7.15 8.89 3.20
C ARG A 54 -6.63 8.20 1.96
N ALA A 55 -7.53 7.79 1.08
CA ALA A 55 -7.16 7.21 -0.20
C ALA A 55 -6.76 8.32 -1.20
N ARG A 56 -5.60 8.17 -1.84
CA ARG A 56 -5.14 9.02 -2.94
C ARG A 56 -4.90 8.18 -4.18
N TRP A 57 -5.48 8.63 -5.27
CA TRP A 57 -5.23 8.05 -6.58
C TRP A 57 -4.07 8.79 -7.23
N VAL A 58 -2.95 8.09 -7.37
CA VAL A 58 -1.69 8.63 -7.91
C VAL A 58 -1.17 7.62 -8.91
N SER A 59 -0.73 8.09 -10.08
CA SER A 59 -0.02 7.20 -11.00
C SER A 59 1.33 6.85 -10.38
N LEU A 60 1.46 5.60 -9.91
CA LEU A 60 2.68 5.14 -9.26
C LEU A 60 3.88 5.15 -10.21
N ALA A 61 3.63 5.05 -11.53
CA ALA A 61 4.66 5.20 -12.55
C ALA A 61 5.24 6.62 -12.65
N SER A 62 4.54 7.64 -12.16
CA SER A 62 4.98 9.05 -12.21
C SER A 62 5.53 9.58 -10.90
N VAL A 63 5.66 8.74 -9.86
CA VAL A 63 6.21 9.14 -8.55
C VAL A 63 7.44 8.34 -8.21
N THR A 64 8.40 9.01 -7.58
CA THR A 64 9.64 8.39 -7.12
C THR A 64 9.46 7.75 -5.73
N PRO A 65 10.27 6.73 -5.38
CA PRO A 65 10.30 6.16 -4.04
C PRO A 65 10.49 7.21 -2.93
N ALA A 66 11.31 8.23 -3.19
CA ALA A 66 11.56 9.33 -2.26
C ALA A 66 10.30 10.17 -1.99
N GLN A 67 9.53 10.51 -3.03
CA GLN A 67 8.26 11.24 -2.87
C GLN A 67 7.24 10.46 -2.05
N ALA A 68 7.28 9.12 -2.13
CA ALA A 68 6.34 8.28 -1.42
C ALA A 68 6.85 7.83 -0.04
N ALA A 69 8.06 8.18 0.40
CA ALA A 69 8.72 7.59 1.57
C ALA A 69 7.84 7.58 2.83
N GLY A 70 7.11 8.66 3.09
CA GLY A 70 6.22 8.82 4.25
C GLY A 70 4.79 8.32 4.08
N VAL A 71 4.42 7.68 2.96
CA VAL A 71 3.04 7.26 2.68
C VAL A 71 2.90 5.76 2.60
N TRP A 72 1.70 5.27 2.88
CA TRP A 72 1.33 3.86 2.69
C TRP A 72 1.01 3.62 1.21
N LEU A 73 1.32 2.43 0.71
CA LEU A 73 1.07 2.10 -0.69
C LEU A 73 0.23 0.83 -0.80
N LEU A 74 -0.72 0.81 -1.74
CA LEU A 74 -1.41 -0.41 -2.19
C LEU A 74 -0.97 -0.71 -3.62
N VAL A 75 -0.12 -1.73 -3.77
CA VAL A 75 0.50 -2.08 -5.06
C VAL A 75 0.14 -3.49 -5.48
N ARG A 76 0.23 -3.74 -6.79
CA ARG A 76 0.11 -5.10 -7.33
C ARG A 76 1.39 -5.89 -7.08
N ALA A 77 1.23 -7.14 -6.65
CA ALA A 77 2.31 -8.03 -6.23
C ALA A 77 2.26 -9.45 -6.84
N ASP A 78 1.34 -9.74 -7.74
CA ASP A 78 1.36 -11.01 -8.49
C ASP A 78 2.39 -11.01 -9.62
N GLU A 79 2.66 -12.20 -10.17
CA GLU A 79 3.66 -12.49 -11.22
C GLU A 79 3.51 -11.63 -12.49
N GLY A 80 2.34 -11.03 -12.72
CA GLY A 80 2.11 -10.13 -13.86
C GLY A 80 2.27 -8.64 -13.55
N GLY A 81 2.89 -8.25 -12.44
CA GLY A 81 3.09 -6.85 -12.04
C GLY A 81 4.51 -6.53 -11.60
N ASP A 82 5.11 -5.50 -12.21
CA ASP A 82 6.46 -5.00 -11.90
C ASP A 82 6.48 -3.96 -10.75
N GLU A 83 5.33 -3.65 -10.14
CA GLU A 83 5.22 -2.59 -9.13
C GLU A 83 5.85 -3.00 -7.78
N ALA A 84 5.48 -4.16 -7.25
CA ALA A 84 5.90 -4.55 -5.90
C ALA A 84 7.43 -4.61 -5.70
N PRO A 85 8.25 -5.12 -6.64
CA PRO A 85 9.71 -5.10 -6.49
C PRO A 85 10.28 -3.68 -6.31
N VAL A 86 9.78 -2.71 -7.09
CA VAL A 86 10.23 -1.30 -7.02
C VAL A 86 9.90 -0.69 -5.67
N TRP A 87 8.70 -0.96 -5.16
CA TRP A 87 8.20 -0.33 -3.94
C TRP A 87 8.60 -1.05 -2.66
N ARG A 88 8.93 -2.35 -2.70
CA ARG A 88 9.38 -3.11 -1.52
C ARG A 88 10.76 -2.66 -1.02
N ALA A 89 11.58 -2.02 -1.86
CA ALA A 89 12.87 -1.50 -1.44
C ALA A 89 12.71 -0.47 -0.31
N GLY A 90 13.20 -0.81 0.89
CA GLY A 90 13.13 0.06 2.08
C GLY A 90 11.76 0.11 2.76
N ARG A 91 10.83 -0.80 2.42
CA ARG A 91 9.48 -0.86 3.00
C ARG A 91 9.14 -2.22 3.56
N GLU A 92 8.32 -2.19 4.60
CA GLU A 92 7.72 -3.39 5.19
C GLU A 92 6.42 -3.73 4.46
N SER A 93 6.28 -5.00 4.04
CA SER A 93 4.99 -5.56 3.63
C SER A 93 4.14 -5.82 4.87
N VAL A 94 2.99 -5.17 4.95
CA VAL A 94 2.11 -5.24 6.12
C VAL A 94 1.04 -6.31 5.95
N GLY A 95 0.57 -6.50 4.72
CA GLY A 95 -0.41 -7.54 4.42
C GLY A 95 -0.46 -7.84 2.93
N GLU A 96 -0.80 -9.08 2.60
CA GLU A 96 -0.96 -9.55 1.23
C GLU A 96 -2.32 -10.23 1.06
N ALA A 97 -2.99 -9.96 -0.06
CA ALA A 97 -4.26 -10.57 -0.40
C ALA A 97 -4.43 -10.71 -1.92
N ARG A 98 -5.30 -11.63 -2.34
CA ARG A 98 -5.65 -11.83 -3.76
C ARG A 98 -7.09 -11.45 -4.02
N ALA A 99 -7.33 -10.69 -5.08
CA ALA A 99 -8.67 -10.48 -5.64
C ALA A 99 -8.68 -10.90 -7.11
N ALA A 100 -9.55 -11.85 -7.45
CA ALA A 100 -9.56 -12.53 -8.74
C ALA A 100 -8.15 -13.10 -9.06
N LYS A 101 -7.58 -12.73 -10.22
CA LYS A 101 -6.24 -13.15 -10.65
C LYS A 101 -5.11 -12.25 -10.14
N PHE A 102 -5.43 -11.15 -9.44
CA PHE A 102 -4.47 -10.14 -9.02
C PHE A 102 -4.09 -10.31 -7.55
N GLY A 103 -2.80 -10.17 -7.26
CA GLY A 103 -2.24 -10.11 -5.91
C GLY A 103 -1.98 -8.66 -5.53
N PHE A 104 -2.31 -8.31 -4.30
CA PHE A 104 -2.16 -6.96 -3.74
C PHE A 104 -1.37 -7.04 -2.43
N VAL A 105 -0.53 -6.04 -2.20
CA VAL A 105 0.19 -5.85 -0.95
C VAL A 105 0.01 -4.41 -0.47
N VAL A 106 -0.17 -4.26 0.84
CA VAL A 106 -0.04 -2.96 1.51
C VAL A 106 1.37 -2.84 2.03
N LEU A 107 2.06 -1.77 1.64
CA LEU A 107 3.40 -1.43 2.09
C LEU A 107 3.33 -0.26 3.07
N ALA A 108 3.98 -0.40 4.22
CA ALA A 108 4.14 0.69 5.17
C ALA A 108 5.02 1.81 4.59
N PRO A 109 4.96 3.03 5.17
CA PRO A 109 5.96 4.06 4.94
C PRO A 109 7.36 3.49 5.18
N GLY A 110 8.26 3.73 4.23
CA GLY A 110 9.66 3.38 4.38
C GLY A 110 10.38 4.40 5.27
N GLY A 111 11.53 4.00 5.81
CA GLY A 111 12.50 5.01 6.24
C GLY A 111 12.95 5.82 5.02
N ALA A 112 13.44 7.05 5.23
CA ALA A 112 14.15 7.76 4.16
C ALA A 112 15.23 6.81 3.62
N ILE A 113 15.11 6.42 2.35
CA ILE A 113 16.20 5.73 1.67
C ILE A 113 17.30 6.79 1.61
N GLY A 114 18.30 6.68 2.48
CA GLY A 114 19.51 7.48 2.38
C GLY A 114 20.07 7.38 0.95
N PRO A 115 20.81 8.39 0.47
CA PRO A 115 21.29 8.40 -0.91
C PRO A 115 21.91 7.05 -1.23
N VAL A 116 21.39 6.38 -2.25
CA VAL A 116 22.01 5.17 -2.79
C VAL A 116 23.37 5.64 -3.31
N GLU A 117 24.43 5.35 -2.58
CA GLU A 117 25.79 5.59 -3.05
C GLU A 117 25.92 4.85 -4.39
N SER A 118 26.10 5.64 -5.46
CA SER A 118 26.36 5.10 -6.79
C SER A 118 27.72 4.40 -6.70
N PRO A 119 27.85 3.12 -7.11
CA PRO A 119 29.17 2.52 -7.19
C PRO A 119 29.94 3.23 -8.32
N GLU A 120 31.08 3.81 -7.95
CA GLU A 120 32.13 4.27 -8.89
C GLU A 120 32.75 3.10 -9.67
#